data_AF-A0A5M5BS57-F1
#
_entry.id   AF-A0A5M5BS57-F1
#
_cell.length_a   1.000
_cell.length_b   1.000
_cell.length_c   1.000
_cell.angle_alpha   90.00
_cell.angle_beta   90.00
_cell.angle_gamma   90.00
#
_symmetry.space_group_name_H-M   'P 1'
#
loop_
_entity.id
_entity.type
_entity.pdbx_description
1 polymer ?
#
loop_
_entity_poly.entity_id
_entity_poly.type
_entity_poly.pdbx_seq_one_letter_code
_entity_poly.pdbx_strand_id
1 'polypeptide(L)'
;MQKLLSLPPNLIHCFHELEEVNHTDWFCTSDPIGSKLGSGGGTTWLLQACHQAFAPQESFSNWIGHEKKILLHAGGQSRRLPSYGPSGKILTPIPIFSWERGQKLGQNLLSLQLPLYERIMNQAPAGLNTLIASGDVYIRSEKPLQDIPNADVVCYGLWVNPSLATHHGVFVSDRKKPEVLDFMLQKPSLEELEGLSKTHLFLMDIGIWILSDRAIEVLMKRSLKEVRRI
;
A
#
# COMPACT_ATOMS: atom_id res chain seq x y z
N MET A 1 14.27 -3.29 -8.25
CA MET A 1 13.12 -3.04 -7.35
C MET A 1 11.86 -3.13 -8.19
N GLN A 2 11.19 -4.25 -8.10
CA GLN A 2 9.98 -4.57 -8.86
C GLN A 2 8.74 -3.83 -8.33
N LYS A 3 7.84 -3.43 -9.22
CA LYS A 3 6.56 -2.80 -8.92
C LYS A 3 5.43 -3.77 -9.27
N LEU A 4 4.56 -4.04 -8.31
CA LEU A 4 3.46 -4.99 -8.44
C LEU A 4 2.15 -4.22 -8.30
N LEU A 5 1.28 -4.28 -9.31
CA LEU A 5 0.04 -3.54 -9.33
C LEU A 5 -1.16 -4.50 -9.38
N SER A 6 -2.10 -4.32 -8.45
CA SER A 6 -3.46 -4.85 -8.61
C SER A 6 -4.29 -3.80 -9.33
N LEU A 7 -4.75 -4.08 -10.55
CA LEU A 7 -5.44 -3.15 -11.45
C LEU A 7 -6.86 -3.65 -11.80
N PRO A 8 -7.75 -2.77 -12.30
CA PRO A 8 -8.97 -3.21 -12.96
C PRO A 8 -8.65 -4.14 -14.16
N PRO A 9 -9.44 -5.20 -14.42
CA PRO A 9 -9.13 -6.19 -15.46
C PRO A 9 -8.87 -5.60 -16.84
N ASN A 10 -9.59 -4.54 -17.21
CA ASN A 10 -9.46 -3.88 -18.50
C ASN A 10 -8.17 -3.07 -18.66
N LEU A 11 -7.50 -2.70 -17.56
CA LEU A 11 -6.26 -1.91 -17.60
C LEU A 11 -5.00 -2.78 -17.71
N ILE A 12 -5.04 -4.04 -17.25
CA ILE A 12 -3.88 -4.93 -17.20
C ILE A 12 -3.16 -5.02 -18.55
N HIS A 13 -3.92 -5.15 -19.64
CA HIS A 13 -3.38 -5.41 -20.97
C HIS A 13 -2.78 -4.18 -21.66
N CYS A 14 -3.16 -2.98 -21.25
CA CYS A 14 -2.69 -1.74 -21.87
C CYS A 14 -1.79 -0.90 -20.94
N PHE A 15 -1.67 -1.24 -19.66
CA PHE A 15 -0.88 -0.47 -18.69
C PHE A 15 0.56 -0.23 -19.15
N HIS A 16 1.26 -1.28 -19.58
CA HIS A 16 2.67 -1.19 -20.02
C HIS A 16 2.87 -0.30 -21.24
N GLU A 17 1.93 -0.33 -22.18
CA GLU A 17 1.93 0.53 -23.36
C GLU A 17 1.64 1.99 -22.98
N LEU A 18 0.62 2.21 -22.13
CA LEU A 18 0.20 3.55 -21.71
C LEU A 18 1.26 4.28 -20.89
N GLU A 19 1.93 3.57 -19.97
CA GLU A 19 2.94 4.16 -19.09
C GLU A 19 4.36 4.01 -19.66
N GLU A 20 4.52 3.40 -20.84
CA GLU A 20 5.81 3.14 -21.49
C GLU A 20 6.82 2.41 -20.59
N VAL A 21 6.33 1.42 -19.82
CA VAL A 21 7.14 0.65 -18.86
C VAL A 21 7.31 -0.81 -19.28
N ASN A 22 8.43 -1.41 -18.90
CA ASN A 22 8.74 -2.80 -19.25
C ASN A 22 8.02 -3.81 -18.32
N HIS A 23 7.80 -5.02 -18.84
CA HIS A 23 7.13 -6.10 -18.10
C HIS A 23 7.97 -6.74 -16.99
N THR A 24 9.30 -6.55 -16.98
CA THR A 24 10.18 -7.20 -16.00
C THR A 24 10.17 -6.45 -14.66
N ASP A 25 10.20 -5.12 -14.72
CA ASP A 25 10.19 -4.24 -13.55
C ASP A 25 8.76 -3.99 -13.06
N TRP A 26 7.75 -4.19 -13.93
CA TRP A 26 6.34 -3.93 -13.63
C TRP A 26 5.49 -5.17 -13.85
N PHE A 27 4.98 -5.74 -12.77
CA PHE A 27 3.99 -6.80 -12.80
C PHE A 27 2.59 -6.25 -12.54
N CYS A 28 1.63 -6.63 -13.39
CA CYS A 28 0.24 -6.21 -13.25
C CYS A 28 -0.68 -7.44 -13.27
N THR A 29 -1.66 -7.46 -12.38
CA THR A 29 -2.76 -8.44 -12.40
C THR A 29 -4.03 -7.77 -11.85
N SER A 30 -5.19 -8.42 -11.96
CA SER A 30 -6.39 -8.07 -11.20
C SER A 30 -6.66 -9.11 -10.12
N ASP A 31 -7.50 -8.73 -9.17
CA ASP A 31 -8.18 -9.70 -8.32
C ASP A 31 -9.04 -10.66 -9.19
N PRO A 32 -9.27 -11.91 -8.74
CA PRO A 32 -10.10 -12.86 -9.47
C PRO A 32 -11.54 -12.36 -9.63
N ILE A 33 -12.09 -12.50 -10.84
CA ILE A 33 -13.47 -12.11 -11.14
C ILE A 33 -14.43 -12.88 -10.22
N GLY A 34 -15.39 -12.17 -9.63
CA GLY A 34 -16.40 -12.76 -8.75
C GLY A 34 -15.93 -13.08 -7.33
N SER A 35 -14.65 -12.86 -7.02
CA SER A 35 -14.10 -13.05 -5.66
C SER A 35 -13.94 -11.71 -4.95
N LYS A 36 -14.34 -11.63 -3.68
CA LYS A 36 -14.03 -10.49 -2.81
C LYS A 36 -12.81 -10.83 -1.97
N LEU A 37 -11.63 -10.43 -2.42
CA LEU A 37 -10.43 -10.53 -1.60
C LEU A 37 -10.42 -9.40 -0.56
N GLY A 38 -10.12 -9.74 0.70
CA GLY A 38 -9.73 -8.72 1.69
C GLY A 38 -8.33 -8.19 1.40
N SER A 39 -7.90 -7.09 2.04
CA SER A 39 -6.60 -6.45 1.75
C SER A 39 -5.39 -7.40 1.87
N GLY A 40 -5.38 -8.28 2.88
CA GLY A 40 -4.35 -9.31 3.02
C GLY A 40 -4.43 -10.39 1.93
N GLY A 41 -5.65 -10.78 1.54
CA GLY A 41 -5.90 -11.72 0.44
C GLY A 41 -5.44 -11.15 -0.91
N GLY A 42 -5.74 -9.89 -1.20
CA GLY A 42 -5.28 -9.20 -2.42
C GLY A 42 -3.76 -9.10 -2.47
N THR A 43 -3.11 -8.81 -1.33
CA THR A 43 -1.64 -8.80 -1.22
C THR A 43 -1.06 -10.19 -1.49
N THR A 44 -1.62 -11.23 -0.86
CA THR A 44 -1.22 -12.63 -1.07
C THR A 44 -1.35 -13.02 -2.53
N TRP A 45 -2.50 -12.72 -3.15
CA TRP A 45 -2.79 -13.01 -4.54
C TRP A 45 -1.79 -12.36 -5.49
N LEU A 46 -1.56 -11.05 -5.33
CA LEU A 46 -0.63 -10.29 -6.15
C LEU A 46 0.81 -10.84 -6.08
N LEU A 47 1.28 -11.17 -4.88
CA LEU A 47 2.60 -11.77 -4.68
C LEU A 47 2.71 -13.17 -5.28
N GLN A 48 1.69 -14.02 -5.10
CA GLN A 48 1.68 -15.37 -5.67
C GLN A 48 1.64 -15.36 -7.18
N ALA A 49 0.83 -14.48 -7.78
CA ALA A 49 0.74 -14.33 -9.23
C ALA A 49 2.09 -13.84 -9.81
N CYS A 50 2.74 -12.88 -9.16
CA CYS A 50 4.06 -12.40 -9.56
C CYS A 50 5.12 -13.51 -9.46
N HIS A 51 5.18 -14.21 -8.32
CA HIS A 51 6.08 -15.34 -8.10
C HIS A 51 5.91 -16.42 -9.18
N GLN A 52 4.66 -16.80 -9.47
CA GLN A 52 4.36 -17.81 -10.48
C GLN A 52 4.79 -17.37 -11.90
N ALA A 53 4.73 -16.07 -12.20
CA ALA A 53 5.09 -15.54 -13.51
C ALA A 53 6.61 -15.46 -13.71
N PHE A 54 7.38 -15.06 -12.68
CA PHE A 54 8.81 -14.79 -12.82
C PHE A 54 9.75 -15.81 -12.19
N ALA A 55 9.30 -16.57 -11.18
CA ALA A 55 10.13 -17.52 -10.44
C ALA A 55 9.39 -18.83 -10.06
N PRO A 56 8.68 -19.49 -10.99
CA PRO A 56 7.85 -20.66 -10.67
C PRO A 56 8.63 -21.89 -10.16
N GLN A 57 9.94 -21.95 -10.43
CA GLN A 57 10.81 -23.06 -10.02
C GLN A 57 11.44 -22.85 -8.64
N GLU A 58 11.28 -21.66 -8.07
CA GLU A 58 11.82 -21.30 -6.77
C GLU A 58 10.74 -21.41 -5.68
N SER A 59 11.16 -21.61 -4.43
CA SER A 59 10.24 -21.46 -3.31
C SER A 59 9.97 -20.00 -2.99
N PHE A 60 8.71 -19.66 -2.70
CA PHE A 60 8.31 -18.28 -2.37
C PHE A 60 9.18 -17.61 -1.29
N SER A 61 9.53 -18.34 -0.23
CA SER A 61 10.35 -17.85 0.89
C SER A 61 11.74 -17.35 0.47
N ASN A 62 12.33 -17.95 -0.57
CA ASN A 62 13.62 -17.48 -1.09
C ASN A 62 13.41 -16.28 -1.99
N TRP A 63 12.44 -16.35 -2.90
CA TRP A 63 12.15 -15.30 -3.88
C TRP A 63 11.74 -13.96 -3.25
N ILE A 64 10.96 -13.97 -2.17
CA ILE A 64 10.43 -12.74 -1.58
C ILE A 64 11.56 -11.79 -1.13
N GLY A 65 12.68 -12.35 -0.65
CA GLY A 65 13.84 -11.61 -0.16
C GLY A 65 14.89 -11.22 -1.21
N HIS A 66 14.74 -11.63 -2.47
CA HIS A 66 15.72 -11.35 -3.53
C HIS A 66 15.92 -9.87 -3.82
N GLU A 67 14.81 -9.12 -3.80
CA GLU A 67 14.83 -7.69 -4.04
C GLU A 67 13.65 -7.02 -3.36
N LYS A 68 13.80 -5.71 -3.16
CA LYS A 68 12.73 -4.83 -2.69
C LYS A 68 11.60 -4.76 -3.73
N LYS A 69 10.36 -4.76 -3.24
CA LYS A 69 9.12 -4.73 -4.03
C LYS A 69 8.19 -3.64 -3.51
N ILE A 70 7.53 -2.93 -4.42
CA ILE A 70 6.46 -1.96 -4.11
C ILE A 70 5.15 -2.52 -4.67
N LEU A 71 4.17 -2.74 -3.80
CA LEU A 71 2.85 -3.25 -4.14
C LEU A 71 1.84 -2.11 -4.07
N LEU A 72 1.07 -1.91 -5.13
CA LEU A 72 0.01 -0.91 -5.19
C LEU A 72 -1.34 -1.56 -5.45
N HIS A 73 -2.26 -1.36 -4.52
CA HIS A 73 -3.63 -1.85 -4.63
C HIS A 73 -4.53 -0.81 -5.31
N ALA A 74 -4.80 -0.99 -6.60
CA ALA A 74 -5.56 -0.05 -7.42
C ALA A 74 -6.80 -0.66 -8.11
N GLY A 75 -7.08 -1.95 -7.89
CA GLY A 75 -8.19 -2.68 -8.52
C GLY A 75 -9.58 -2.37 -7.94
N GLY A 76 -9.68 -1.44 -6.99
CA GLY A 76 -10.95 -1.07 -6.37
C GLY A 76 -11.95 -0.48 -7.38
N GLN A 77 -13.23 -0.78 -7.19
CA GLN A 77 -14.34 -0.43 -8.11
C GLN A 77 -14.65 1.08 -8.28
N SER A 78 -13.85 1.99 -7.70
CA SER A 78 -14.01 3.45 -7.80
C SER A 78 -15.43 3.99 -7.63
N ARG A 79 -16.27 3.36 -6.79
CA ARG A 79 -17.71 3.69 -6.65
C ARG A 79 -17.99 5.15 -6.27
N ARG A 80 -17.04 5.81 -5.61
CA ARG A 80 -17.14 7.22 -5.19
C ARG A 80 -16.71 8.21 -6.28
N LEU A 81 -15.88 7.76 -7.23
CA LEU A 81 -15.41 8.57 -8.35
C LEU A 81 -15.44 7.72 -9.63
N PRO A 82 -16.65 7.44 -10.17
CA PRO A 82 -16.84 6.43 -11.21
C PRO A 82 -16.10 6.74 -12.51
N SER A 83 -15.88 8.03 -12.81
CA SER A 83 -15.22 8.50 -14.03
C SER A 83 -13.79 7.93 -14.22
N TYR A 84 -13.11 7.56 -13.13
CA TYR A 84 -11.78 6.95 -13.16
C TYR A 84 -11.79 5.45 -12.83
N GLY A 85 -12.96 4.82 -12.81
CA GLY A 85 -13.09 3.36 -12.69
C GLY A 85 -12.41 2.63 -13.86
N PRO A 86 -12.73 2.97 -15.13
CA PRO A 86 -12.16 2.29 -16.29
C PRO A 86 -10.64 2.50 -16.43
N SER A 87 -10.14 3.72 -16.25
CA SER A 87 -8.71 4.01 -16.38
C SER A 87 -7.89 3.53 -15.18
N GLY A 88 -8.54 3.08 -14.10
CA GLY A 88 -7.90 2.82 -12.81
C GLY A 88 -7.55 4.10 -12.05
N LYS A 89 -7.70 4.06 -10.72
CA LYS A 89 -7.45 5.23 -9.85
C LYS A 89 -6.00 5.71 -9.89
N ILE A 90 -5.06 4.78 -10.10
CA ILE A 90 -3.64 5.11 -10.17
C ILE A 90 -3.28 5.95 -11.40
N LEU A 91 -4.05 5.84 -12.47
CA LEU A 91 -3.84 6.63 -13.69
C LEU A 91 -4.72 7.88 -13.73
N THR A 92 -5.35 8.26 -12.61
CA THR A 92 -6.09 9.51 -12.54
C THR A 92 -5.14 10.67 -12.85
N PRO A 93 -5.45 11.49 -13.88
CA PRO A 93 -4.63 12.64 -14.23
C PRO A 93 -4.66 13.67 -13.11
N ILE A 94 -3.49 14.20 -12.75
CA ILE A 94 -3.34 15.20 -11.70
C ILE A 94 -2.84 16.49 -12.34
N PRO A 95 -3.55 17.63 -12.15
CA PRO A 95 -3.11 18.89 -12.72
C PRO A 95 -1.75 19.31 -12.18
N ILE A 96 -1.04 20.15 -12.93
CA ILE A 96 0.20 20.75 -12.45
C ILE A 96 -0.07 21.71 -11.29
N PHE A 97 0.67 21.57 -10.20
CA PHE A 97 0.69 22.52 -9.10
C PHE A 97 1.58 23.70 -9.47
N SER A 98 1.04 24.92 -9.43
CA SER A 98 1.84 26.11 -9.70
C SER A 98 3.07 26.15 -8.78
N TRP A 99 4.23 26.49 -9.35
CA TRP A 99 5.49 26.71 -8.63
C TRP A 99 6.20 25.46 -8.07
N GLU A 100 5.71 24.25 -8.35
CA GLU A 100 6.41 23.00 -7.98
C GLU A 100 7.27 22.45 -9.13
N ARG A 101 8.53 22.14 -8.83
CA ARG A 101 9.52 21.62 -9.80
C ARG A 101 9.30 20.13 -10.06
N GLY A 102 9.60 19.69 -11.29
CA GLY A 102 9.64 18.26 -11.66
C GLY A 102 8.30 17.68 -12.13
N GLN A 103 7.27 18.50 -12.30
CA GLN A 103 5.96 18.06 -12.79
C GLN A 103 5.91 17.97 -14.32
N LYS A 104 5.00 17.14 -14.82
CA LYS A 104 4.77 16.92 -16.25
C LYS A 104 3.29 17.11 -16.57
N LEU A 105 2.98 17.57 -17.78
CA LEU A 105 1.59 17.79 -18.22
C LEU A 105 0.75 16.51 -18.22
N GLY A 106 1.36 15.35 -18.47
CA GLY A 106 0.71 14.04 -18.45
C GLY A 106 0.85 13.29 -17.13
N GLN A 107 1.13 13.98 -16.00
CA GLN A 107 1.31 13.28 -14.73
C GLN A 107 0.01 12.69 -14.21
N ASN A 108 0.12 11.49 -13.67
CA ASN A 108 -0.96 10.75 -13.03
C ASN A 108 -0.60 10.49 -11.55
N LEU A 109 -1.57 9.96 -10.79
CA LEU A 109 -1.38 9.66 -9.37
C LEU A 109 -0.18 8.72 -9.13
N LEU A 110 -0.01 7.67 -9.95
CA LEU A 110 1.12 6.74 -9.87
C LEU A 110 2.46 7.46 -10.00
N SER A 111 2.64 8.26 -11.06
CA SER A 111 3.87 8.97 -11.36
C SER A 111 4.26 9.97 -10.26
N LEU A 112 3.27 10.53 -9.56
CA LEU A 112 3.49 11.44 -8.43
C LEU A 112 3.81 10.73 -7.12
N GLN A 113 3.24 9.55 -6.89
CA GLN A 113 3.43 8.80 -5.64
C GLN A 113 4.66 7.88 -5.66
N LEU A 114 5.00 7.29 -6.81
CA LEU A 114 6.09 6.32 -6.92
C LEU A 114 7.43 6.84 -6.38
N PRO A 115 7.86 8.10 -6.65
CA PRO A 115 9.11 8.61 -6.12
C PRO A 115 9.15 8.63 -4.58
N LEU A 116 8.01 8.84 -3.91
CA LEU A 116 7.92 8.77 -2.46
C LEU A 116 8.15 7.33 -1.97
N TYR A 117 7.48 6.35 -2.59
CA TYR A 117 7.62 4.94 -2.21
C TYR A 117 9.03 4.41 -2.46
N GLU A 118 9.66 4.79 -3.58
CA GLU A 118 11.05 4.42 -3.86
C GLU A 118 12.01 5.03 -2.84
N ARG A 119 11.81 6.31 -2.45
CA ARG A 119 12.60 6.94 -1.38
C ARG A 119 12.45 6.23 -0.04
N ILE A 120 11.22 5.86 0.33
CA ILE A 120 10.95 5.07 1.54
C ILE A 120 11.68 3.73 1.48
N MET A 121 11.54 2.99 0.37
CA MET A 121 12.17 1.68 0.22
C MET A 121 13.69 1.76 0.16
N ASN A 122 14.28 2.82 -0.39
CA ASN A 122 15.73 3.01 -0.38
C ASN A 122 16.28 3.24 1.04
N GLN A 123 15.48 3.82 1.95
CA GLN A 123 15.85 4.01 3.36
C GLN A 123 15.52 2.78 4.23
N ALA A 124 14.69 1.85 3.75
CA ALA A 124 14.29 0.68 4.53
C ALA A 124 15.51 -0.22 4.84
N PRO A 125 15.66 -0.69 6.10
CA PRO A 125 16.74 -1.59 6.50
C PRO A 125 16.67 -2.94 5.77
N ALA A 126 17.76 -3.69 5.84
CA ALA A 126 17.82 -5.04 5.28
C ALA A 126 16.73 -5.94 5.89
N GLY A 127 16.08 -6.75 5.06
CA GLY A 127 14.98 -7.63 5.46
C GLY A 127 13.58 -7.00 5.39
N LEU A 128 13.47 -5.67 5.31
CA LEU A 128 12.21 -4.96 4.99
C LEU A 128 12.10 -4.78 3.47
N ASN A 129 11.68 -5.85 2.79
CA ASN A 129 11.70 -5.93 1.33
C ASN A 129 10.37 -5.61 0.66
N THR A 130 9.26 -5.52 1.39
CA THR A 130 7.94 -5.35 0.76
C THR A 130 7.22 -4.11 1.27
N LEU A 131 6.99 -3.12 0.41
CA LEU A 131 6.08 -2.01 0.68
C LEU A 131 4.71 -2.30 0.08
N ILE A 132 3.65 -2.05 0.84
CA ILE A 132 2.26 -2.14 0.43
C ILE A 132 1.67 -0.74 0.53
N ALA A 133 1.12 -0.24 -0.58
CA ALA A 133 0.47 1.06 -0.64
C ALA A 133 -0.91 1.00 -1.29
N SER A 134 -1.80 1.91 -0.86
CA SER A 134 -3.07 2.13 -1.57
C SER A 134 -2.84 2.90 -2.87
N GLY A 135 -3.48 2.47 -3.95
CA GLY A 135 -3.39 3.12 -5.27
C GLY A 135 -4.33 4.32 -5.46
N ASP A 136 -4.95 4.82 -4.41
CA ASP A 136 -5.96 5.89 -4.49
C ASP A 136 -5.75 7.05 -3.52
N VAL A 137 -4.58 7.13 -2.91
CA VAL A 137 -4.23 8.18 -1.96
C VAL A 137 -3.03 8.97 -2.50
N TYR A 138 -3.14 10.29 -2.48
CA TYR A 138 -2.03 11.19 -2.78
C TYR A 138 -1.40 11.69 -1.47
N ILE A 139 -0.20 11.21 -1.15
CA ILE A 139 0.57 11.62 0.02
C ILE A 139 1.70 12.56 -0.39
N ARG A 140 1.77 13.70 0.29
CA ARG A 140 2.88 14.64 0.17
C ARG A 140 3.66 14.67 1.47
N SER A 141 4.97 14.48 1.38
CA SER A 141 5.86 14.65 2.52
C SER A 141 6.54 16.02 2.44
N GLU A 142 6.15 16.93 3.33
CA GLU A 142 6.75 18.27 3.46
C GLU A 142 8.05 18.25 4.27
N LYS A 143 8.25 17.18 5.05
CA LYS A 143 9.40 16.99 5.92
C LYS A 143 10.27 15.84 5.43
N PRO A 144 11.55 15.77 5.83
CA PRO A 144 12.36 14.59 5.60
C PRO A 144 11.66 13.32 6.12
N LEU A 145 11.86 12.22 5.40
CA LEU A 145 11.43 10.91 5.87
C LEU A 145 12.13 10.60 7.19
N GLN A 146 11.37 10.05 8.14
CA GLN A 146 11.90 9.60 9.43
C GLN A 146 12.68 8.30 9.24
N ASP A 147 13.60 8.02 10.16
CA ASP A 147 14.32 6.75 10.18
C ASP A 147 13.35 5.57 10.35
N ILE A 148 13.57 4.53 9.56
CA ILE A 148 12.73 3.33 9.58
C ILE A 148 13.28 2.38 10.65
N PRO A 149 12.49 2.03 11.69
CA PRO A 149 12.97 1.18 12.76
C PRO A 149 13.20 -0.25 12.27
N ASN A 150 14.06 -0.98 12.98
CA ASN A 150 14.24 -2.42 12.76
C ASN A 150 13.06 -3.19 13.37
N ALA A 151 12.01 -3.39 12.59
CA ALA A 151 10.79 -4.11 12.96
C ALA A 151 10.29 -4.96 11.80
N ASP A 152 9.42 -5.95 12.08
CA ASP A 152 8.81 -6.79 11.03
C ASP A 152 7.70 -6.07 10.25
N VAL A 153 7.02 -5.12 10.87
CA VAL A 153 5.95 -4.34 10.27
C VAL A 153 6.14 -2.89 10.68
N VAL A 154 6.26 -2.02 9.69
CA VAL A 154 6.35 -0.56 9.87
C VAL A 154 5.18 0.08 9.15
N CYS A 155 4.39 0.86 9.87
CA CYS A 155 3.25 1.57 9.31
C CYS A 155 3.53 3.06 9.30
N TYR A 156 3.12 3.74 8.23
CA TYR A 156 3.08 5.19 8.21
C TYR A 156 1.70 5.66 8.63
N GLY A 157 1.66 6.66 9.51
CA GLY A 157 0.44 7.30 9.95
C GLY A 157 0.53 8.81 9.89
N LEU A 158 -0.63 9.45 9.81
CA LEU A 158 -0.75 10.90 9.79
C LEU A 158 -1.44 11.41 11.06
N TRP A 159 -0.87 12.46 11.66
CA TRP A 159 -1.54 13.21 12.71
C TRP A 159 -2.68 14.02 12.10
N VAL A 160 -3.90 13.69 12.51
CA VAL A 160 -5.11 14.37 12.04
C VAL A 160 -6.01 14.74 13.20
N ASN A 161 -6.95 15.65 12.95
CA ASN A 161 -8.01 15.94 13.91
C ASN A 161 -8.87 14.67 14.14
N PRO A 162 -9.26 14.34 15.39
CA PRO A 162 -10.09 13.19 15.71
C PRO A 162 -11.34 13.03 14.84
N SER A 163 -11.99 14.14 14.45
CA SER A 163 -13.16 14.09 13.56
C SER A 163 -12.86 13.45 12.21
N LEU A 164 -11.69 13.71 11.63
CA LEU A 164 -11.26 13.07 10.38
C LEU A 164 -10.97 11.58 10.60
N ALA A 165 -10.36 11.23 11.74
CA ALA A 165 -9.99 9.86 12.08
C ALA A 165 -11.21 8.90 12.12
N THR A 166 -12.40 9.40 12.44
CA THR A 166 -13.64 8.60 12.50
C THR A 166 -14.05 7.93 11.18
N HIS A 167 -13.51 8.39 10.05
CA HIS A 167 -13.82 7.84 8.72
C HIS A 167 -12.80 6.81 8.23
N HIS A 168 -11.71 6.61 8.97
CA HIS A 168 -10.53 5.85 8.54
C HIS A 168 -10.09 4.81 9.59
N GLY A 169 -9.08 4.02 9.25
CA GLY A 169 -8.35 3.21 10.21
C GLY A 169 -7.44 4.10 11.07
N VAL A 170 -7.34 3.81 12.36
CA VAL A 170 -6.57 4.58 13.34
C VAL A 170 -5.63 3.64 14.07
N PHE A 171 -4.33 3.91 13.97
CA PHE A 171 -3.30 3.33 14.81
C PHE A 171 -3.35 3.97 16.19
N VAL A 172 -3.30 3.14 17.23
CA VAL A 172 -3.32 3.55 18.63
C VAL A 172 -2.04 3.08 19.30
N SER A 173 -1.31 4.00 19.92
CA SER A 173 -0.08 3.71 20.66
C SER A 173 -0.11 4.31 22.05
N ASP A 174 0.49 3.63 23.03
CA ASP A 174 0.64 4.15 24.40
C ASP A 174 1.55 5.39 24.39
N ARG A 175 1.18 6.46 25.09
CA ARG A 175 1.96 7.71 25.18
C ARG A 175 3.39 7.49 25.70
N LYS A 176 3.64 6.45 26.48
CA LYS A 176 4.96 6.06 27.00
C LYS A 176 5.82 5.34 25.94
N LYS A 177 5.19 4.78 24.90
CA LYS A 177 5.85 4.05 23.80
C LYS A 177 5.19 4.41 22.46
N PRO A 178 5.25 5.69 22.04
CA PRO A 178 4.46 6.20 20.92
C PRO A 178 4.82 5.57 19.56
N GLU A 179 6.03 5.01 19.44
CA GLU A 179 6.56 4.37 18.24
C GLU A 179 6.15 2.90 18.08
N VAL A 180 5.55 2.30 19.11
CA VAL A 180 5.10 0.91 19.09
C VAL A 180 3.58 0.88 19.02
N LEU A 181 3.06 0.27 17.97
CA LEU A 181 1.63 0.07 17.81
C LEU A 181 1.10 -0.86 18.93
N ASP A 182 0.07 -0.42 19.63
CA ASP A 182 -0.64 -1.24 20.62
C ASP A 182 -1.80 -1.98 19.94
N PHE A 183 -2.71 -1.23 19.30
CA PHE A 183 -3.82 -1.79 18.53
C PHE A 183 -4.32 -0.82 17.45
N MET A 184 -5.25 -1.29 16.62
CA MET A 184 -5.92 -0.51 15.58
C MET A 184 -7.42 -0.44 15.84
N LEU A 185 -8.01 0.71 15.51
CA LEU A 185 -9.45 0.91 15.48
C LEU A 185 -9.88 1.21 14.05
N GLN A 186 -10.99 0.60 13.60
CA GLN A 186 -11.55 0.85 12.27
C GLN A 186 -12.77 1.74 12.38
N LYS A 187 -12.68 2.97 11.87
CA LYS A 187 -13.74 3.99 11.92
C LYS A 187 -14.31 4.19 13.33
N PRO A 188 -13.44 4.50 14.32
CA PRO A 188 -13.89 4.70 15.69
C PRO A 188 -14.81 5.93 15.80
N SER A 189 -15.70 5.90 16.79
CA SER A 189 -16.46 7.08 17.21
C SER A 189 -15.58 8.10 17.92
N LEU A 190 -16.07 9.34 18.01
CA LEU A 190 -15.39 10.39 18.80
C LEU A 190 -15.30 10.03 20.28
N GLU A 191 -16.34 9.39 20.83
CA GLU A 191 -16.39 8.97 22.24
C GLU A 191 -15.30 7.95 22.56
N GLU A 192 -15.09 6.94 21.69
CA GLU A 192 -14.01 5.96 21.83
C GLU A 192 -12.63 6.62 21.80
N LEU A 193 -12.41 7.56 20.86
CA LEU A 193 -11.15 8.30 20.77
C LEU A 193 -10.92 9.19 21.99
N GLU A 194 -11.96 9.87 22.47
CA GLU A 194 -11.88 10.74 23.65
C GLU A 194 -11.53 9.93 24.91
N GLY A 195 -12.17 8.77 25.10
CA GLY A 195 -11.90 7.87 26.21
C GLY A 195 -10.44 7.39 26.26
N LEU A 196 -9.81 7.19 25.11
CA LEU A 196 -8.41 6.74 25.00
C LEU A 196 -7.39 7.89 25.00
N SER A 197 -7.82 9.14 24.75
CA SER A 197 -6.94 10.29 24.50
C SER A 197 -5.96 10.62 25.64
N LYS A 198 -6.31 10.26 26.88
CA LYS A 198 -5.47 10.50 28.07
C LYS A 198 -4.24 9.60 28.12
N THR A 199 -4.35 8.38 27.60
CA THR A 199 -3.32 7.34 27.72
C THR A 199 -2.65 7.03 26.39
N HIS A 200 -3.34 7.28 25.28
CA HIS A 200 -2.88 6.91 23.94
C HIS A 200 -2.72 8.12 23.01
N LEU A 201 -1.97 7.87 21.94
CA LEU A 201 -1.84 8.70 20.77
C LEU A 201 -2.51 8.02 19.58
N PHE A 202 -2.99 8.83 18.63
CA PHE A 202 -3.72 8.37 17.46
C PHE A 202 -3.04 8.85 16.19
N LEU A 203 -2.84 7.92 15.26
CA LEU A 203 -2.36 8.20 13.92
C LEU A 203 -3.34 7.60 12.92
N MET A 204 -3.81 8.39 11.97
CA MET A 204 -4.64 7.87 10.88
C MET A 204 -3.78 7.03 9.94
N ASP A 205 -4.23 5.82 9.62
CA ASP A 205 -3.59 4.97 8.62
C ASP A 205 -3.70 5.61 7.23
N ILE A 206 -2.56 5.88 6.61
CA ILE A 206 -2.49 6.40 5.24
C ILE A 206 -2.36 5.30 4.19
N GLY A 207 -2.35 4.04 4.63
CA GLY A 207 -2.28 2.87 3.77
C GLY A 207 -0.90 2.66 3.17
N ILE A 208 0.18 3.01 3.89
CA ILE A 208 1.57 2.68 3.51
C ILE A 208 2.21 1.83 4.62
N TRP A 209 2.56 0.61 4.27
CA TRP A 209 3.07 -0.41 5.19
C TRP A 209 4.34 -1.01 4.60
N ILE A 210 5.36 -1.24 5.42
CA ILE A 210 6.56 -1.99 5.04
C ILE A 210 6.61 -3.25 5.88
N LEU A 211 6.78 -4.39 5.23
CA LEU A 211 6.76 -5.70 5.86
C LEU A 211 8.07 -6.43 5.59
N SER A 212 8.51 -7.16 6.61
CA SER A 212 9.60 -8.13 6.49
C SER A 212 9.14 -9.35 5.72
N ASP A 213 10.10 -10.10 5.17
CA ASP A 213 9.83 -11.37 4.49
C ASP A 213 9.05 -12.33 5.40
N ARG A 214 9.40 -12.37 6.69
CA ARG A 214 8.70 -13.14 7.72
C ARG A 214 7.26 -12.67 7.92
N ALA A 215 7.04 -11.35 8.00
CA ALA A 215 5.69 -10.80 8.14
C ALA A 215 4.81 -11.13 6.94
N ILE A 216 5.37 -11.07 5.73
CA ILE A 216 4.67 -11.47 4.49
C ILE A 216 4.27 -12.94 4.54
N GLU A 217 5.15 -13.84 4.94
CA GLU A 217 4.79 -15.26 5.07
C GLU A 217 3.64 -15.50 6.05
N VAL A 218 3.66 -14.81 7.20
CA VAL A 218 2.60 -14.93 8.21
C VAL A 218 1.28 -14.39 7.66
N LEU A 219 1.31 -13.24 6.98
CA LEU A 219 0.15 -12.66 6.31
C LEU A 219 -0.45 -13.66 5.31
N MET A 220 0.37 -14.25 4.44
CA MET A 220 -0.07 -15.23 3.45
C MET A 220 -0.66 -16.48 4.10
N LYS A 221 0.00 -17.03 5.13
CA LYS A 221 -0.49 -18.20 5.88
C LYS A 221 -1.86 -17.95 6.51
N ARG A 222 -2.14 -16.71 6.97
CA ARG A 222 -3.44 -16.34 7.54
C ARG A 222 -4.49 -16.10 6.48
N SER A 223 -4.19 -15.34 5.44
CA SER A 223 -5.13 -15.03 4.36
C SER A 223 -5.62 -16.29 3.64
N LEU A 224 -4.75 -17.28 3.42
CA LEU A 224 -5.13 -18.56 2.80
C LEU A 224 -6.00 -19.44 3.71
N LYS A 225 -5.90 -19.30 5.05
CA LYS A 225 -6.76 -20.02 5.99
C LYS A 225 -8.18 -19.45 6.03
N GLU A 226 -8.32 -18.14 5.92
CA GLU A 226 -9.62 -17.47 5.90
C GLU A 226 -10.39 -17.77 4.61
N VAL A 227 -9.71 -17.84 3.46
CA VAL A 227 -10.33 -18.24 2.19
C VAL A 227 -10.87 -19.67 2.21
N ARG A 228 -10.28 -20.58 2.99
CA ARG A 228 -10.76 -21.98 3.14
C ARG A 228 -11.94 -22.15 4.10
N ARG A 229 -12.39 -21.08 4.76
CA ARG A 229 -13.50 -21.11 5.74
C ARG A 229 -14.84 -20.61 5.17
N ILE A 230 -14.89 -20.26 3.89
CA ILE A 230 -16.07 -19.83 3.13
C ILE A 230 -16.45 -20.96 2.18
#